data_AF-A0ABD3FZB6-F1
#
_entry.id   AF-A0ABD3FZB6-F1
#
_cell.length_a   1.000
_cell.length_b   1.000
_cell.length_c   1.000
_cell.angle_alpha   90.00
_cell.angle_beta   90.00
_cell.angle_gamma   90.00
#
_symmetry.space_group_name_H-M   'P 1'
#
loop_
_entity.id
_entity.type
_entity.pdbx_description
1 polymer ?
#
loop_
_entity_poly.entity_id
_entity_poly.type
_entity_poly.pdbx_seq_one_letter_code
_entity_poly.pdbx_strand_id
1 'polypeptide(L)' 'MNSGLESEELRVRQSILYTVGRICDDEAQKQQNERHARTRPAMSKEAMALLADLVYKQSEGCHNYI' A
#
# COMPACT_ATOMS: atom_id res chain seq x y z
N MET A 1 -0.37 -21.38 20.33
CA MET A 1 -0.64 -19.94 20.49
C MET A 1 -0.10 -19.08 19.35
N ASN A 2 0.73 -19.60 18.42
CA ASN A 2 1.30 -18.83 17.30
C ASN A 2 0.30 -18.41 16.21
N SER A 3 -0.76 -19.19 16.01
CA SER A 3 -1.72 -19.00 14.92
C SER A 3 -2.55 -17.72 15.03
N GLY A 4 -2.74 -17.18 16.25
CA GLY A 4 -3.49 -15.95 16.48
C GLY A 4 -2.73 -14.70 16.01
N LEU A 5 -1.42 -14.66 16.28
CA LEU A 5 -0.54 -13.56 15.89
C LEU A 5 -0.30 -13.53 14.39
N GLU A 6 -0.06 -14.69 13.78
CA GLU A 6 0.06 -14.82 12.32
C GLU A 6 -1.22 -14.37 11.60
N SER A 7 -2.39 -14.68 12.16
CA SER A 7 -3.69 -14.24 11.61
C SER A 7 -3.89 -12.72 11.70
N GLU A 8 -3.45 -12.11 12.78
CA GLU A 8 -3.50 -10.65 12.95
C GLU A 8 -2.52 -9.93 12.04
N GLU A 9 -1.29 -10.44 11.92
CA GLU A 9 -0.29 -9.89 11.02
C GLU A 9 -0.79 -9.90 9.56
N LEU A 10 -1.37 -11.02 9.12
CA LEU A 10 -1.96 -11.13 7.78
C LEU A 10 -3.11 -10.13 7.57
N ARG A 11 -3.96 -9.93 8.58
CA ARG A 11 -5.03 -8.90 8.53
C ARG A 11 -4.45 -7.51 8.36
N VAL A 12 -3.40 -7.17 9.11
CA VAL A 12 -2.72 -5.86 9.00
C VAL A 12 -2.12 -5.68 7.62
N ARG A 13 -1.35 -6.67 7.14
CA ARG A 13 -0.76 -6.65 5.79
C ARG A 13 -1.82 -6.48 4.70
N GLN A 14 -2.96 -7.16 4.82
CA GLN A 14 -4.07 -7.04 3.87
C GLN A 14 -4.73 -5.66 3.92
N SER A 15 -4.93 -5.10 5.12
CA SER A 15 -5.47 -3.74 5.30
C SER A 15 -4.54 -2.68 4.70
N ILE A 16 -3.23 -2.84 4.87
CA ILE A 16 -2.22 -1.96 4.26
C ILE A 16 -2.27 -2.07 2.74
N LEU A 17 -2.27 -3.28 2.18
CA LEU A 17 -2.34 -3.48 0.73
C LEU A 17 -3.58 -2.83 0.13
N TYR A 18 -4.74 -3.00 0.76
CA TYR A 18 -5.99 -2.35 0.34
C TYR A 18 -5.85 -0.82 0.33
N THR A 19 -5.32 -0.26 1.42
CA THR A 19 -5.16 1.20 1.58
C THR A 19 -4.17 1.78 0.57
N VAL A 20 -3.02 1.13 0.37
CA VAL A 20 -2.04 1.51 -0.66
C VAL A 20 -2.68 1.50 -2.03
N GLY A 21 -3.46 0.45 -2.37
CA GLY A 21 -4.17 0.38 -3.64
C GLY A 21 -5.10 1.57 -3.86
N ARG A 22 -5.92 1.91 -2.86
CA ARG A 22 -6.82 3.08 -2.92
C ARG A 22 -6.08 4.39 -3.16
N ILE A 23 -4.98 4.63 -2.42
CA ILE A 23 -4.16 5.85 -2.58
C ILE A 23 -3.58 5.92 -3.99
N CYS A 24 -3.11 4.80 -4.52
CA CYS A 24 -2.52 4.73 -5.85
C CYS A 24 -3.54 5.00 -6.95
N ASP A 25 -4.77 4.50 -6.80
CA ASP A 25 -5.88 4.77 -7.72
C ASP A 25 -6.29 6.25 -7.69
N ASP A 26 -6.45 6.82 -6.49
CA ASP A 26 -6.80 8.24 -6.32
C ASP A 26 -5.73 9.16 -6.93
N GLU A 27 -4.45 8.82 -6.75
CA GLU A 27 -3.32 9.58 -7.32
C GLU A 27 -3.25 9.44 -8.84
N ALA A 28 -3.58 8.27 -9.38
CA ALA A 28 -3.68 8.07 -10.83
C ALA A 28 -4.81 8.93 -11.43
N GLN A 29 -5.95 9.04 -10.74
CA GLN A 29 -7.07 9.89 -11.17
C GLN A 29 -6.73 11.38 -11.12
N LYS A 30 -6.09 11.86 -10.04
CA LYS A 30 -5.63 13.26 -9.94
C LYS A 30 -4.71 13.64 -11.09
N GLN A 31 -3.74 12.79 -11.39
CA GLN A 31 -2.79 13.08 -12.47
C GLN A 31 -3.42 13.03 -13.86
N GLN A 32 -4.45 12.19 -14.07
CA GLN A 32 -5.22 12.22 -15.32
C GLN A 32 -6.00 13.53 -15.48
N ASN A 33 -6.61 14.04 -14.40
CA ASN A 33 -7.33 15.32 -14.44
C ASN A 33 -6.39 16.51 -14.70
N GLU A 34 -5.17 16.47 -14.17
CA GLU A 34 -4.19 17.56 -14.32
C GLU A 34 -3.45 17.54 -15.67
N ARG A 35 -3.20 16.35 -16.24
CA ARG A 35 -2.42 16.21 -17.49
C ARG A 35 -3.28 15.67 -18.62
N HIS A 36 -3.97 16.57 -19.30
CA HIS A 36 -4.87 16.34 -20.43
C HIS A 36 -4.28 15.62 -21.69
N ALA A 37 -3.12 14.96 -21.64
CA ALA A 37 -2.52 14.38 -22.84
C ALA A 37 -1.63 13.13 -22.67
N ARG A 38 -1.45 12.57 -21.47
CA ARG A 38 -0.67 11.34 -21.30
C ARG A 38 -1.37 10.36 -20.38
N THR A 39 -1.94 9.31 -20.97
CA THR A 39 -2.40 8.12 -20.25
C THR A 39 -1.20 7.51 -19.54
N ARG A 40 -1.04 7.82 -18.25
CA ARG A 40 -0.02 7.18 -17.43
C ARG A 40 -0.39 5.69 -17.31
N PRO A 41 0.56 4.76 -17.47
CA PRO A 41 0.27 3.34 -17.33
C PRO A 41 -0.28 3.06 -15.92
N ALA A 42 -1.26 2.15 -15.86
CA ALA A 42 -1.79 1.65 -14.60
C ALA A 42 -0.65 1.08 -13.75
N MET A 43 -0.75 1.26 -12.43
CA MET A 43 0.23 0.69 -11.51
C MET A 43 0.23 -0.83 -11.63
N SER A 44 1.43 -1.43 -11.65
CA SER A 44 1.56 -2.89 -11.63
C SER A 44 1.23 -3.43 -10.24
N LYS A 45 0.70 -4.66 -10.18
CA LYS A 45 0.36 -5.32 -8.91
C LYS A 45 1.60 -5.57 -8.06
N GLU A 46 2.72 -5.86 -8.70
CA GLU A 46 4.01 -6.07 -8.06
C GLU A 46 4.52 -4.78 -7.42
N ALA A 47 4.43 -3.64 -8.14
CA ALA A 47 4.78 -2.34 -7.59
C ALA A 47 3.90 -1.97 -6.39
N MET A 48 2.60 -2.25 -6.46
CA MET A 48 1.67 -2.04 -5.34
C MET A 48 2.03 -2.92 -4.13
N ALA A 49 2.37 -4.19 -4.35
CA ALA A 49 2.79 -5.10 -3.29
C ALA A 49 4.10 -4.65 -2.64
N LEU A 50 5.06 -4.14 -3.41
CA LEU A 50 6.32 -3.58 -2.89
C LEU A 50 6.07 -2.33 -2.03
N LEU A 51 5.16 -1.46 -2.44
CA LEU A 51 4.77 -0.29 -1.64
C LEU A 51 4.08 -0.70 -0.34
N ALA A 52 3.20 -1.71 -0.38
CA ALA A 52 2.54 -2.23 0.81
C ALA A 52 3.55 -2.87 1.80
N ASP A 53 4.52 -3.63 1.30
CA ASP A 53 5.59 -4.21 2.13
C ASP A 53 6.50 -3.13 2.73
N LEU A 54 6.82 -2.08 1.97
CA LEU A 54 7.57 -0.93 2.48
C LEU A 54 6.83 -0.23 3.62
N VAL A 55 5.53 0.04 3.46
CA VAL A 55 4.70 0.69 4.49
C VAL A 55 4.60 -0.19 5.74
N TYR A 56 4.41 -1.50 5.57
CA TYR A 56 4.39 -2.45 6.68
C TYR A 56 5.71 -2.39 7.47
N LYS A 57 6.87 -2.49 6.80
CA LYS A 57 8.19 -2.36 7.45
C LYS A 57 8.41 -1.02 8.14
N GLN A 58 7.94 0.08 7.53
CA GLN A 58 8.00 1.40 8.15
C GLN A 58 7.17 1.46 9.44
N SER A 59 6.02 0.79 9.49
CA SER A 59 5.17 0.72 10.69
C SER A 59 5.81 -0.06 11.84
N GLU A 60 6.63 -1.08 11.54
CA GLU A 60 7.44 -1.78 12.55
C GLU A 60 8.55 -0.87 13.10
N GLY A 61 9.15 -0.02 12.25
CA GLY A 61 10.14 0.98 12.65
C GLY A 61 9.57 2.09 13.54
N CYS A 62 8.31 2.49 13.34
CA CYS A 62 7.63 3.49 14.18
C CYS A 62 7.41 3.03 15.63
N HIS A 63 7.38 1.72 15.90
CA HIS A 63 7.27 1.21 17.27
C HIS A 63 8.55 1.41 18.11
N ASN A 64 9.72 1.67 17.50
CA ASN A 64 10.98 1.84 18.22
C ASN A 64 11.27 3.29 18.66
N TYR A 65 10.35 4.22 18.41
CA TYR A 65 10.50 5.65 18.73
C TYR A 65 9.43 6.19 19.69
N ILE A 66 8.63 5.32 20.31
CA ILE A 66 7.65 5.63 21.37
C ILE A 66 8.00 4.80 22.59
#